data_AF-A0AAU4B010-F1
#
_entry.id   AF-A0AAU4B010-F1
#
_cell.length_a   1.000
_cell.length_b   1.000
_cell.length_c   1.000
_cell.angle_alpha   90.00
_cell.angle_beta   90.00
_cell.angle_gamma   90.00
#
_symmetry.space_group_name_H-M   'P 1'
#
loop_
_entity.id
_entity.type
_entity.pdbx_description
1 polymer ?
#
loop_
_entity_poly.entity_id
_entity_poly.type
_entity_poly.pdbx_seq_one_letter_code
_entity_poly.pdbx_strand_id
1 'polypeptide(L)'
;MPDDGGLDETAARELTRLGREIAAALGRPPTVAELLEVLGWGAGSLRDRLAGDVPVPVVLTPRPRPRGPAASRAGELDDSVYADAGDVLSALADGLADAHGARPALGDLADLVARGLAAAGPRAAEGASGLKGVTAPAAKPRRRPAPGDVVAIPAADGAHHLAVVLARDDFGTAFGLFEGTHPLKPVSAAHHPAPVPTPLYADDEAVRSGRWPTIGHDDDLPAAFAEPEILHPPRADRPNLGPHGAAETAAGRLRPLTEREAREAGLSEPGFTQTYLWEDLERHLDAGTG
;
A
#
# COMPACT_ATOMS: atom_id res chain seq x y z
N MET A 1 -5.39 -32.85 10.50
CA MET A 1 -5.53 -31.62 11.30
C MET A 1 -4.16 -31.35 11.86
N PRO A 2 -3.44 -30.31 11.38
CA PRO A 2 -2.18 -29.91 12.01
C PRO A 2 -2.41 -29.63 13.50
N ASP A 3 -1.38 -29.87 14.32
CA ASP A 3 -1.43 -29.75 15.78
C ASP A 3 -1.37 -28.27 16.19
N ASP A 4 -2.55 -27.63 16.21
CA ASP A 4 -2.71 -26.22 16.60
C ASP A 4 -2.23 -25.93 18.04
N GLY A 5 -2.10 -26.97 18.88
CA GLY A 5 -1.64 -26.83 20.27
C GLY A 5 -0.21 -26.30 20.38
N GLY A 6 0.68 -26.69 19.46
CA GLY A 6 2.08 -26.22 19.47
C GLY A 6 2.25 -24.74 19.11
N LEU A 7 1.34 -24.21 18.28
CA LEU A 7 1.34 -22.80 17.90
C LEU A 7 0.83 -21.92 19.05
N ASP A 8 -0.23 -22.34 19.73
CA ASP A 8 -0.78 -21.61 20.86
C ASP A 8 0.23 -21.50 22.02
N GLU A 9 0.97 -22.58 22.32
CA GLU A 9 2.06 -22.57 23.31
C GLU A 9 3.22 -21.66 22.91
N THR A 10 3.59 -21.66 21.64
CA THR A 10 4.61 -20.77 21.10
C THR A 10 4.18 -19.30 21.20
N ALA A 11 2.95 -18.99 20.81
CA ALA A 11 2.38 -17.66 20.97
C ALA A 11 2.38 -17.22 22.44
N ALA A 12 1.93 -18.08 23.35
CA ALA A 12 1.92 -17.77 24.79
C ALA A 12 3.33 -17.46 25.32
N ARG A 13 4.34 -18.22 24.91
CA ARG A 13 5.74 -18.02 25.31
C ARG A 13 6.29 -16.70 24.79
N GLU A 14 6.14 -16.41 23.50
CA GLU A 14 6.66 -15.19 22.88
C GLU A 14 5.96 -13.94 23.46
N LEU A 15 4.64 -13.98 23.63
CA LEU A 15 3.89 -12.88 24.23
C LEU A 15 4.26 -12.66 25.71
N THR A 16 4.59 -13.73 26.44
CA THR A 16 5.11 -13.62 27.82
C THR A 16 6.53 -13.03 27.85
N ARG A 17 7.36 -13.30 26.85
CA ARG A 17 8.69 -12.67 26.72
C ARG A 17 8.53 -11.17 26.48
N LEU A 18 7.79 -10.78 25.45
CA LEU A 18 7.54 -9.38 25.12
C LEU A 18 6.87 -8.61 26.27
N GLY A 19 5.89 -9.23 26.94
CA GLY A 19 5.23 -8.64 28.11
C GLY A 19 6.20 -8.33 29.26
N ARG A 20 7.24 -9.16 29.45
CA ARG A 20 8.29 -8.91 30.46
C ARG A 20 9.25 -7.79 30.06
N GLU A 21 9.59 -7.68 28.79
CA GLU A 21 10.42 -6.58 28.26
C GLU A 21 9.71 -5.24 28.43
N ILE A 22 8.43 -5.17 28.05
CA ILE A 22 7.59 -3.98 28.30
C ILE A 22 7.49 -3.69 29.80
N ALA A 23 7.30 -4.71 30.64
CA ALA A 23 7.22 -4.52 32.09
C ALA A 23 8.52 -3.98 32.70
N ALA A 24 9.67 -4.41 32.18
CA ALA A 24 10.98 -3.91 32.60
C ALA A 24 11.16 -2.43 32.23
N ALA A 25 10.70 -2.01 31.05
CA ALA A 25 10.75 -0.63 30.61
C ALA A 25 9.77 0.27 31.38
N LEU A 26 8.54 -0.20 31.64
CA LEU A 26 7.48 0.60 32.28
C LEU A 26 7.45 0.48 33.82
N GLY A 27 8.30 -0.35 34.42
CA GLY A 27 8.35 -0.61 35.86
C GLY A 27 7.15 -1.38 36.45
N ARG A 28 6.21 -1.83 35.61
CA ARG A 28 5.05 -2.67 35.98
C ARG A 28 4.52 -3.41 34.75
N PRO A 29 3.78 -4.52 34.92
CA PRO A 29 3.20 -5.25 33.81
C PRO A 29 2.40 -4.35 32.83
N PRO A 30 2.45 -4.63 31.52
CA PRO A 30 1.56 -3.96 30.58
C PRO A 30 0.13 -4.44 30.76
N THR A 31 -0.82 -3.58 30.45
CA THR A 31 -2.20 -3.98 30.18
C THR A 31 -2.29 -4.68 28.82
N VAL A 32 -3.33 -5.47 28.59
CA VAL A 32 -3.59 -6.06 27.26
C VAL A 32 -3.68 -4.98 26.17
N ALA A 33 -4.24 -3.81 26.50
CA ALA A 33 -4.35 -2.71 25.54
C ALA A 33 -2.96 -2.19 25.13
N GLU A 34 -2.05 -1.99 26.08
CA GLU A 34 -0.68 -1.53 25.80
C GLU A 34 0.11 -2.57 25.01
N LEU A 35 0.02 -3.86 25.36
CA LEU A 35 0.69 -4.92 24.61
C LEU A 35 0.18 -5.01 23.16
N LEU A 36 -1.13 -4.90 22.95
CA LEU A 36 -1.73 -4.91 21.61
C LEU A 36 -1.39 -3.65 20.80
N GLU A 37 -1.21 -2.50 21.44
CA GLU A 37 -0.73 -1.28 20.80
C GLU A 37 0.71 -1.45 20.29
N VAL A 38 1.60 -1.96 21.13
CA VAL A 38 3.00 -2.26 20.77
C VAL A 38 3.07 -3.26 19.60
N LEU A 39 2.28 -4.34 19.66
CA LEU A 39 2.15 -5.30 18.56
C LEU A 39 1.59 -4.64 17.29
N GLY A 40 0.61 -3.74 17.41
CA GLY A 40 0.06 -3.00 16.27
C GLY A 40 1.12 -2.16 15.53
N TRP A 41 2.02 -1.51 16.26
CA TRP A 41 3.16 -0.80 15.68
C TRP A 41 4.17 -1.75 15.03
N GLY A 42 4.50 -2.87 15.68
CA GLY A 42 5.40 -3.89 15.13
C GLY A 42 4.86 -4.57 13.87
N ALA A 43 3.55 -4.63 13.69
CA ALA A 43 2.92 -5.28 12.53
C ALA A 43 3.24 -4.64 11.17
N GLY A 44 3.79 -3.42 11.15
CA GLY A 44 4.27 -2.78 9.91
C GLY A 44 5.34 -3.59 9.17
N SER A 45 6.11 -4.42 9.88
CA SER A 45 7.15 -5.28 9.29
C SER A 45 6.63 -6.53 8.58
N LEU A 46 5.32 -6.80 8.67
CA LEU A 46 4.72 -8.06 8.20
C LEU A 46 4.25 -8.04 6.75
N ARG A 47 4.46 -6.94 6.00
CA ARG A 47 3.89 -6.74 4.65
C ARG A 47 4.14 -7.91 3.70
N ASP A 48 5.33 -8.51 3.73
CA ASP A 48 5.69 -9.63 2.86
C ASP A 48 5.34 -11.02 3.43
N ARG A 49 4.93 -11.08 4.71
CA ARG A 49 4.60 -12.32 5.44
C ARG A 49 3.10 -12.62 5.47
N LEU A 50 2.26 -11.62 5.26
CA LEU A 50 0.80 -11.78 5.29
C LEU A 50 0.21 -11.94 3.89
N ALA A 51 -0.95 -12.57 3.83
CA ALA A 51 -1.80 -12.58 2.66
C ALA A 51 -2.60 -11.27 2.60
N GLY A 52 -2.47 -10.54 1.49
CA GLY A 52 -3.20 -9.30 1.24
C GLY A 52 -2.51 -8.05 1.79
N ASP A 53 -3.19 -6.92 1.64
CA ASP A 53 -2.69 -5.63 2.12
C ASP A 53 -2.79 -5.54 3.66
N VAL A 54 -1.76 -4.98 4.30
CA VAL A 54 -1.75 -4.69 5.74
C VAL A 54 -2.09 -3.22 5.94
N PRO A 55 -3.15 -2.87 6.71
CA PRO A 55 -3.47 -1.47 6.96
C PRO A 55 -2.36 -0.83 7.80
N VAL A 56 -2.01 0.41 7.49
CA VAL A 56 -1.05 1.19 8.29
C VAL A 56 -1.76 2.44 8.81
N PRO A 57 -1.88 2.63 10.14
CA PRO A 57 -1.40 1.75 11.22
C PRO A 57 -2.27 0.48 11.40
N VAL A 58 -1.67 -0.59 11.90
CA VAL A 58 -2.42 -1.78 12.35
C VAL A 58 -2.92 -1.53 13.77
N VAL A 59 -4.23 -1.67 13.98
CA VAL A 59 -4.85 -1.46 15.30
C VAL A 59 -5.42 -2.77 15.83
N LEU A 60 -4.75 -3.41 16.78
CA LEU A 60 -5.27 -4.61 17.43
C LEU A 60 -6.18 -4.24 18.60
N THR A 61 -7.42 -4.70 18.57
CA THR A 61 -8.44 -4.35 19.58
C THR A 61 -8.84 -5.58 20.40
N PRO A 62 -8.74 -5.54 21.74
CA PRO A 62 -9.19 -6.65 22.59
C PRO A 62 -10.72 -6.74 22.68
N ARG A 63 -11.23 -7.96 22.88
CA ARG A 63 -12.65 -8.24 23.17
C ARG A 63 -12.77 -8.98 24.51
N PRO A 64 -13.59 -8.50 25.48
CA PRO A 64 -14.30 -7.23 25.47
C PRO A 64 -13.33 -6.03 25.57
N ARG A 65 -13.75 -4.87 25.08
CA ARG A 65 -12.97 -3.64 25.27
C ARG A 65 -12.92 -3.28 26.76
N PRO A 66 -11.75 -2.91 27.31
CA PRO A 66 -11.62 -2.41 28.67
C PRO A 66 -12.58 -1.23 28.92
N ARG A 67 -13.08 -1.10 30.16
CA ARG A 67 -13.90 0.06 30.55
C ARG A 67 -12.99 1.24 30.88
N GLY A 68 -13.12 2.32 30.10
CA GLY A 68 -12.46 3.60 30.34
C GLY A 68 -11.06 3.69 29.73
N PRO A 69 -10.64 4.88 29.26
CA PRO A 69 -9.28 5.10 28.78
C PRO A 69 -8.35 5.24 29.99
N ALA A 70 -7.66 4.17 30.38
CA ALA A 70 -6.36 4.39 30.98
C ALA A 70 -5.45 4.93 29.87
N ALA A 71 -4.76 6.04 30.11
CA ALA A 71 -3.76 6.52 29.16
C ALA A 71 -2.73 5.41 28.95
N SER A 72 -2.54 5.01 27.69
CA SER A 72 -1.53 4.02 27.32
C SER A 72 -0.14 4.59 27.58
N ARG A 73 0.73 3.77 28.17
CA ARG A 73 2.15 4.12 28.36
C ARG A 73 3.04 3.62 27.23
N ALA A 74 2.47 3.04 26.17
CA ALA A 74 3.28 2.51 25.07
C ALA A 74 4.22 3.58 24.49
N GLY A 75 3.78 4.84 24.40
CA GLY A 75 4.62 5.96 23.93
C GLY A 75 5.84 6.30 24.80
N GLU A 76 5.99 5.69 25.98
CA GLU A 76 7.17 5.82 26.84
C GLU A 76 8.25 4.75 26.54
N LEU A 77 7.94 3.77 25.70
CA LEU A 77 8.85 2.68 25.32
C LEU A 77 9.86 3.13 24.27
N ASP A 78 11.03 2.47 24.25
CA ASP A 78 12.02 2.68 23.19
C ASP A 78 11.67 1.92 21.91
N ASP A 79 12.33 2.28 20.81
CA ASP A 79 12.16 1.67 19.49
C ASP A 79 12.49 0.16 19.45
N SER A 80 13.38 -0.32 20.34
CA SER A 80 13.77 -1.73 20.38
C SER A 80 12.62 -2.63 20.79
N VAL A 81 11.75 -2.18 21.70
CA VAL A 81 10.55 -2.94 22.11
C VAL A 81 9.57 -3.10 20.95
N TYR A 82 9.46 -2.09 20.08
CA TYR A 82 8.63 -2.18 18.87
C TYR A 82 9.25 -3.08 17.80
N ALA A 83 10.58 -3.08 17.68
CA ALA A 83 11.29 -4.02 16.81
C ALA A 83 11.08 -5.47 17.27
N ASP A 84 11.25 -5.73 18.58
CA ASP A 84 11.01 -7.05 19.19
C ASP A 84 9.56 -7.52 18.97
N ALA A 85 8.59 -6.60 19.04
CA ALA A 85 7.20 -6.90 18.73
C ALA A 85 6.99 -7.31 17.27
N GLY A 86 7.70 -6.67 16.33
CA GLY A 86 7.72 -7.05 14.92
C GLY A 86 8.32 -8.44 14.69
N ASP A 87 9.37 -8.79 15.43
CA ASP A 87 10.01 -10.11 15.37
C ASP A 87 9.09 -11.21 15.93
N VAL A 88 8.43 -10.95 17.07
CA VAL A 88 7.40 -11.84 17.62
C VAL A 88 6.31 -12.11 16.60
N LEU A 89 5.74 -11.06 15.99
CA LEU A 89 4.68 -11.23 15.00
C LEU A 89 5.15 -11.94 13.73
N SER A 90 6.39 -11.71 13.31
CA SER A 90 6.98 -12.41 12.16
C SER A 90 7.09 -13.91 12.44
N ALA A 91 7.61 -14.29 13.61
CA ALA A 91 7.71 -15.69 14.00
C ALA A 91 6.34 -16.38 14.09
N LEU A 92 5.31 -15.68 14.57
CA LEU A 92 3.95 -16.21 14.62
C LEU A 92 3.32 -16.34 13.23
N ALA A 93 3.56 -15.38 12.33
CA ALA A 93 3.10 -15.45 10.95
C ALA A 93 3.76 -16.60 10.17
N ASP A 94 5.07 -16.79 10.37
CA ASP A 94 5.83 -17.89 9.76
C ASP A 94 5.32 -19.25 10.28
N GLY A 95 5.07 -19.38 11.59
CA GLY A 95 4.49 -20.60 12.17
C GLY A 95 3.09 -20.93 11.63
N LEU A 96 2.24 -19.92 11.43
CA LEU A 96 0.94 -20.10 10.76
C LEU A 96 1.11 -20.51 9.30
N ALA A 97 2.07 -19.90 8.59
CA ALA A 97 2.34 -20.22 7.20
C ALA A 97 2.80 -21.68 7.03
N ASP A 98 3.67 -22.15 7.91
CA ASP A 98 4.15 -23.53 7.93
C ASP A 98 3.00 -24.52 8.24
N ALA A 99 2.13 -24.19 9.21
CA ALA A 99 1.03 -25.06 9.60
C ALA A 99 -0.08 -25.14 8.54
N HIS A 100 -0.33 -24.07 7.79
CA HIS A 100 -1.41 -23.98 6.81
C HIS A 100 -0.95 -24.09 5.34
N GLY A 101 0.37 -24.07 5.09
CA GLY A 101 0.95 -24.13 3.75
C GLY A 101 0.72 -22.88 2.90
N ALA A 102 0.32 -21.76 3.49
CA ALA A 102 0.06 -20.49 2.83
C ALA A 102 0.24 -19.32 3.80
N ARG A 103 0.59 -18.13 3.30
CA ARG A 103 0.71 -16.93 4.13
C ARG A 103 -0.61 -16.64 4.87
N PRO A 104 -0.58 -16.37 6.19
CA PRO A 104 -1.79 -16.10 6.95
C PRO A 104 -2.36 -14.72 6.62
N ALA A 105 -3.68 -14.55 6.75
CA ALA A 105 -4.29 -13.23 6.78
C ALA A 105 -4.00 -12.55 8.14
N LEU A 106 -4.10 -11.21 8.18
CA LEU A 106 -3.96 -10.46 9.45
C LEU A 106 -4.99 -10.89 10.51
N GLY A 107 -6.16 -11.37 10.09
CA GLY A 107 -7.17 -11.93 10.99
C GLY A 107 -6.70 -13.20 11.68
N ASP A 108 -6.05 -14.12 10.95
CA ASP A 108 -5.54 -15.38 11.49
C ASP A 108 -4.45 -15.11 12.55
N LEU A 109 -3.58 -14.13 12.28
CA LEU A 109 -2.56 -13.69 13.23
C LEU A 109 -3.19 -13.06 14.48
N ALA A 110 -4.21 -12.21 14.33
CA ALA A 110 -4.93 -11.63 15.46
C ALA A 110 -5.60 -12.71 16.33
N ASP A 111 -6.17 -13.75 15.72
CA ASP A 111 -6.75 -14.88 16.42
C ASP A 111 -5.70 -15.70 17.18
N LEU A 112 -4.51 -15.94 16.58
CA LEU A 112 -3.40 -16.60 17.27
C LEU A 112 -2.87 -15.77 18.44
N VAL A 113 -2.72 -14.45 18.28
CA VAL A 113 -2.37 -13.55 19.38
C VAL A 113 -3.40 -13.64 20.51
N ALA A 114 -4.70 -13.67 20.17
CA ALA A 114 -5.75 -13.80 21.18
C ALA A 114 -5.64 -15.10 21.98
N ARG A 115 -5.41 -16.24 21.30
CA ARG A 115 -5.23 -17.55 21.95
C ARG A 115 -3.96 -17.58 22.80
N GLY A 116 -2.85 -17.06 22.28
CA GLY A 116 -1.59 -16.94 23.01
C GLY A 116 -1.71 -16.09 24.27
N LEU A 117 -2.42 -14.95 24.21
CA LEU A 117 -2.71 -14.11 25.38
C LEU A 117 -3.60 -14.84 26.39
N ALA A 118 -4.63 -15.54 25.94
CA ALA A 118 -5.50 -16.31 26.82
C ALA A 118 -4.74 -17.43 27.54
N ALA A 119 -3.82 -18.11 26.86
CA ALA A 119 -2.98 -19.16 27.42
C ALA A 119 -1.90 -18.62 28.37
N ALA A 120 -1.26 -17.49 28.03
CA ALA A 120 -0.27 -16.84 28.88
C ALA A 120 -0.88 -16.20 30.15
N GLY A 121 -2.10 -15.69 30.03
CA GLY A 121 -2.81 -15.01 31.10
C GLY A 121 -2.03 -13.80 31.63
N PRO A 122 -2.04 -13.54 32.95
CA PRO A 122 -1.43 -12.34 33.54
C PRO A 122 0.10 -12.27 33.40
N ARG A 123 0.74 -13.36 32.95
CA ARG A 123 2.19 -13.40 32.70
C ARG A 123 2.60 -12.58 31.48
N ALA A 124 1.71 -12.46 30.49
CA ALA A 124 1.94 -11.61 29.32
C ALA A 124 1.43 -10.19 29.55
N ALA A 125 0.20 -10.03 30.05
CA ALA A 125 -0.39 -8.72 30.30
C ALA A 125 -1.55 -8.77 31.30
N GLU A 126 -1.77 -7.66 32.01
CA GLU A 126 -2.93 -7.48 32.88
C GLU A 126 -4.24 -7.52 32.07
N GLY A 127 -5.18 -8.35 32.52
CA GLY A 127 -6.49 -8.54 31.88
C GLY A 127 -6.54 -9.64 30.81
N ALA A 128 -5.42 -10.30 30.50
CA ALA A 128 -5.37 -11.31 29.44
C ALA A 128 -6.26 -12.54 29.70
N SER A 129 -6.45 -12.95 30.96
CA SER A 129 -7.34 -14.08 31.32
C SER A 129 -8.83 -13.83 30.99
N GLY A 130 -9.23 -12.57 30.83
CA GLY A 130 -10.60 -12.18 30.47
C GLY A 130 -10.82 -11.98 28.98
N LEU A 131 -9.78 -12.17 28.16
CA LEU A 131 -9.81 -11.94 26.74
C LEU A 131 -10.60 -13.05 26.02
N LYS A 132 -11.54 -12.65 25.18
CA LYS A 132 -12.35 -13.53 24.32
C LYS A 132 -11.89 -13.51 22.86
N GLY A 133 -11.04 -12.56 22.49
CA GLY A 133 -10.58 -12.38 21.13
C GLY A 133 -9.80 -11.09 20.95
N VAL A 134 -9.08 -11.00 19.84
CA VAL A 134 -8.45 -9.77 19.33
C VAL A 134 -8.96 -9.56 17.93
N THR A 135 -9.25 -8.31 17.56
CA THR A 135 -9.61 -7.98 16.18
C THR A 135 -8.61 -7.02 15.59
N ALA A 136 -8.18 -7.30 14.38
CA ALA A 136 -7.51 -6.35 13.52
C ALA A 136 -8.53 -5.72 12.54
N PRO A 137 -8.36 -4.45 12.14
CA PRO A 137 -9.13 -3.88 11.04
C PRO A 137 -8.84 -4.69 9.77
N ALA A 138 -9.88 -5.07 9.05
CA ALA A 138 -9.69 -5.54 7.68
C ALA A 138 -9.10 -4.39 6.86
N ALA A 139 -8.06 -4.67 6.08
CA ALA A 139 -7.68 -3.75 5.02
C ALA A 139 -8.91 -3.53 4.15
N LYS A 140 -9.34 -2.27 4.00
CA LYS A 140 -10.38 -1.96 3.01
C LYS A 140 -9.83 -2.43 1.66
N PRO A 141 -10.60 -3.18 0.85
CA PRO A 141 -10.15 -3.58 -0.47
C PRO A 141 -9.78 -2.31 -1.23
N ARG A 142 -8.48 -2.15 -1.50
CA ARG A 142 -7.96 -0.99 -2.24
C ARG A 142 -8.43 -1.16 -3.67
N ARG A 143 -9.36 -0.32 -4.10
CA ARG A 143 -9.88 -0.32 -5.47
C ARG A 143 -8.69 -0.08 -6.40
N ARG A 144 -8.36 -1.07 -7.22
CA ARG A 144 -7.36 -0.87 -8.28
C ARG A 144 -7.99 0.00 -9.36
N PRO A 145 -7.25 0.95 -9.95
CA PRO A 145 -7.72 1.69 -11.11
C PRO A 145 -8.04 0.71 -12.24
N ALA A 146 -9.14 0.98 -12.93
CA ALA A 146 -9.55 0.31 -14.16
C ALA A 146 -9.58 1.31 -15.32
N PRO A 147 -9.27 0.90 -16.56
CA PRO A 147 -9.45 1.76 -17.73
C PRO A 147 -10.84 2.41 -17.77
N GLY A 148 -10.89 3.69 -18.09
CA GLY A 148 -12.11 4.51 -18.07
C GLY A 148 -12.39 5.20 -16.72
N ASP A 149 -11.71 4.84 -15.64
CA ASP A 149 -11.80 5.57 -14.38
C ASP A 149 -11.30 7.00 -14.51
N VAL A 150 -12.09 7.95 -14.03
CA VAL A 150 -11.70 9.35 -13.91
C VAL A 150 -11.21 9.62 -12.49
N VAL A 151 -9.97 10.06 -12.35
CA VAL A 151 -9.34 10.41 -11.08
C VAL A 151 -9.08 11.91 -11.00
N ALA A 152 -9.20 12.45 -9.79
CA ALA A 152 -8.84 13.84 -9.49
C ALA A 152 -7.49 13.88 -8.77
N ILE A 153 -6.50 14.50 -9.39
CA ILE A 153 -5.15 14.69 -8.85
C ILE A 153 -5.10 16.08 -8.21
N PRO A 154 -4.81 16.22 -6.91
CA PRO A 154 -4.73 17.53 -6.26
C PRO A 154 -3.73 18.46 -6.95
N ALA A 155 -4.11 19.73 -7.13
CA ALA A 155 -3.24 20.79 -7.62
C ALA A 155 -2.91 21.79 -6.50
N ALA A 156 -1.79 22.51 -6.61
CA ALA A 156 -1.34 23.47 -5.61
C ALA A 156 -2.31 24.65 -5.38
N ASP A 157 -3.15 24.97 -6.37
CA ASP A 157 -4.17 26.03 -6.31
C ASP A 157 -5.45 25.61 -5.55
N GLY A 158 -5.54 24.35 -5.12
CA GLY A 158 -6.70 23.77 -4.44
C GLY A 158 -7.79 23.23 -5.38
N ALA A 159 -7.62 23.35 -6.70
CA ALA A 159 -8.38 22.63 -7.70
C ALA A 159 -7.73 21.26 -7.98
N HIS A 160 -8.09 20.62 -9.10
CA HIS A 160 -7.59 19.29 -9.45
C HIS A 160 -7.19 19.21 -10.91
N HIS A 161 -6.08 18.55 -11.21
CA HIS A 161 -5.86 17.98 -12.54
C HIS A 161 -6.78 16.77 -12.68
N LEU A 162 -7.45 16.66 -13.83
CA LEU A 162 -8.31 15.53 -14.12
C LEU A 162 -7.55 14.55 -15.01
N ALA A 163 -7.61 13.27 -14.67
CA ALA A 163 -6.97 12.22 -15.44
C ALA A 163 -7.90 11.03 -15.64
N VAL A 164 -7.70 10.31 -16.74
CA VAL A 164 -8.42 9.09 -17.09
C VAL A 164 -7.43 7.94 -17.10
N VAL A 165 -7.77 6.84 -16.44
CA VAL A 165 -6.98 5.62 -16.53
C VAL A 165 -7.14 5.05 -17.93
N LEU A 166 -6.03 4.91 -18.66
CA LEU A 166 -6.02 4.37 -20.03
C LEU A 166 -5.67 2.88 -20.04
N ALA A 167 -4.69 2.50 -19.23
CA ALA A 167 -4.18 1.13 -19.16
C ALA A 167 -3.50 0.87 -17.82
N ARG A 168 -3.31 -0.41 -17.51
CA ARG A 168 -2.48 -0.87 -16.40
C ARG A 168 -1.65 -2.07 -16.85
N ASP A 169 -0.35 -2.00 -16.64
CA ASP A 169 0.61 -3.02 -17.05
C ASP A 169 1.75 -3.13 -16.02
N ASP A 170 2.81 -3.84 -16.39
CA ASP A 170 3.97 -4.06 -15.52
C ASP A 170 4.81 -2.79 -15.28
N PHE A 171 4.59 -1.72 -16.05
CA PHE A 171 5.26 -0.43 -15.91
C PHE A 171 4.46 0.57 -15.04
N GLY A 172 3.20 0.28 -14.75
CA GLY A 172 2.36 1.05 -13.84
C GLY A 172 0.96 1.29 -14.38
N THR A 173 0.40 2.46 -14.07
CA THR A 173 -0.89 2.92 -14.58
C THR A 173 -0.66 4.07 -15.53
N ALA A 174 -1.18 3.94 -16.75
CA ALA A 174 -1.16 5.00 -17.74
C ALA A 174 -2.36 5.93 -17.55
N PHE A 175 -2.10 7.23 -17.52
CA PHE A 175 -3.09 8.28 -17.32
C PHE A 175 -3.13 9.21 -18.54
N GLY A 176 -4.33 9.43 -19.08
CA GLY A 176 -4.63 10.49 -20.03
C GLY A 176 -5.05 11.74 -19.26
N LEU A 177 -4.34 12.85 -19.43
CA LEU A 177 -4.58 14.07 -18.67
C LEU A 177 -5.43 15.08 -19.43
N PHE A 178 -6.24 15.84 -18.72
CA PHE A 178 -6.91 17.01 -19.29
C PHE A 178 -6.13 18.28 -19.02
N GLU A 179 -6.20 19.25 -19.94
CA GLU A 179 -5.55 20.55 -19.81
C GLU A 179 -6.13 21.35 -18.62
N GLY A 180 -5.23 21.97 -17.83
CA GLY A 180 -5.57 22.88 -16.75
C GLY A 180 -6.02 22.21 -15.43
N THR A 181 -6.53 23.02 -14.52
CA THR A 181 -7.11 22.59 -13.24
C THR A 181 -8.62 22.83 -13.22
N HIS A 182 -9.36 21.94 -12.57
CA HIS A 182 -10.82 21.90 -12.60
C HIS A 182 -11.39 21.66 -11.20
N PRO A 183 -12.63 22.14 -10.92
CA PRO A 183 -13.35 21.71 -9.73
C PRO A 183 -13.65 20.22 -9.80
N LEU A 184 -13.87 19.58 -8.65
CA LEU A 184 -14.18 18.15 -8.54
C LEU A 184 -15.57 17.84 -9.17
N LYS A 185 -15.60 17.61 -10.48
CA LYS A 185 -16.79 17.28 -11.25
C LYS A 185 -16.49 16.09 -12.18
N PRO A 186 -17.39 15.10 -12.28
CA PRO A 186 -17.23 14.01 -13.23
C PRO A 186 -17.14 14.54 -14.67
N VAL A 187 -16.28 13.92 -15.48
CA VAL A 187 -16.20 14.15 -16.93
C VAL A 187 -16.67 12.90 -17.67
N SER A 188 -17.00 13.06 -18.95
CA SER A 188 -17.47 11.98 -19.84
C SER A 188 -16.93 12.18 -21.24
N ALA A 189 -17.01 11.16 -22.10
CA ALA A 189 -16.58 11.25 -23.50
C ALA A 189 -17.29 12.36 -24.29
N ALA A 190 -18.53 12.71 -23.91
CA ALA A 190 -19.27 13.80 -24.52
C ALA A 190 -18.92 15.19 -23.94
N HIS A 191 -18.41 15.24 -22.71
CA HIS A 191 -18.16 16.49 -21.98
C HIS A 191 -16.89 16.36 -21.14
N HIS A 192 -15.77 16.78 -21.72
CA HIS A 192 -14.47 16.81 -21.07
C HIS A 192 -13.67 18.05 -21.51
N PRO A 193 -12.69 18.52 -20.72
CA PRO A 193 -11.73 19.54 -21.16
C PRO A 193 -10.83 19.00 -22.27
N ALA A 194 -10.01 19.86 -22.89
CA ALA A 194 -9.09 19.40 -23.93
C ALA A 194 -8.11 18.34 -23.39
N PRO A 195 -7.90 17.21 -24.08
CA PRO A 195 -6.93 16.21 -23.67
C PRO A 195 -5.49 16.66 -23.96
N VAL A 196 -4.60 16.39 -23.02
CA VAL A 196 -3.15 16.49 -23.21
C VAL A 196 -2.71 15.36 -24.15
N PRO A 197 -1.91 15.63 -25.20
CA PRO A 197 -1.59 14.63 -26.23
C PRO A 197 -0.83 13.40 -25.73
N THR A 198 -0.05 13.55 -24.66
CA THR A 198 0.90 12.53 -24.19
C THR A 198 0.42 11.92 -22.88
N PRO A 199 0.10 10.61 -22.84
CA PRO A 199 -0.17 9.90 -21.61
C PRO A 199 1.05 9.88 -20.68
N LEU A 200 0.81 9.91 -19.37
CA LEU A 200 1.86 9.77 -18.35
C LEU A 200 1.66 8.49 -17.54
N TYR A 201 2.76 7.87 -17.12
CA TYR A 201 2.71 6.70 -16.25
C TYR A 201 2.99 7.07 -14.80
N ALA A 202 2.21 6.53 -13.88
CA ALA A 202 2.55 6.56 -12.46
C ALA A 202 2.16 5.25 -11.76
N ASP A 203 2.66 5.05 -10.55
CA ASP A 203 2.14 4.00 -9.67
C ASP A 203 0.64 4.24 -9.34
N ASP A 204 -0.04 3.21 -8.81
CA ASP A 204 -1.47 3.29 -8.47
C ASP A 204 -1.76 3.57 -6.99
N GLU A 205 -0.73 3.91 -6.19
CA GLU A 205 -0.87 4.01 -4.74
C GLU A 205 -1.75 5.19 -4.33
N ALA A 206 -1.64 6.33 -5.02
CA ALA A 206 -2.51 7.48 -4.76
C ALA A 206 -3.99 7.18 -5.05
N VAL A 207 -4.29 6.39 -6.08
CA VAL A 207 -5.67 5.94 -6.36
C VAL A 207 -6.12 4.94 -5.30
N ARG A 208 -5.29 3.94 -4.99
CA ARG A 208 -5.57 2.87 -4.01
C ARG A 208 -5.75 3.38 -2.58
N SER A 209 -5.04 4.43 -2.21
CA SER A 209 -5.15 5.11 -0.91
C SER A 209 -6.33 6.08 -0.85
N GLY A 210 -6.90 6.47 -2.00
CA GLY A 210 -7.95 7.46 -2.12
C GLY A 210 -7.44 8.90 -2.07
N ARG A 211 -6.11 9.12 -2.11
CA ARG A 211 -5.54 10.46 -2.29
C ARG A 211 -5.96 11.07 -3.62
N TRP A 212 -5.99 10.26 -4.68
CA TRP A 212 -6.62 10.60 -5.95
C TRP A 212 -8.00 9.94 -6.00
N PRO A 213 -9.06 10.63 -5.56
CA PRO A 213 -10.38 10.05 -5.57
C PRO A 213 -10.80 9.76 -7.02
N THR A 214 -11.39 8.58 -7.24
CA THR A 214 -12.14 8.31 -8.46
C THR A 214 -13.46 9.07 -8.41
N ILE A 215 -13.67 9.98 -9.35
CA ILE A 215 -14.83 10.88 -9.40
C ILE A 215 -15.85 10.48 -10.47
N GLY A 216 -15.52 9.51 -11.32
CA GLY A 216 -16.38 9.01 -12.38
C GLY A 216 -15.77 7.82 -13.10
N HIS A 217 -16.52 7.26 -14.04
CA HIS A 217 -16.07 6.17 -14.90
C HIS A 217 -16.83 6.24 -16.23
N ASP A 218 -16.12 6.15 -17.34
CA ASP A 218 -16.65 6.17 -18.70
C ASP A 218 -15.76 5.32 -19.61
N ASP A 219 -16.29 4.19 -20.11
CA ASP A 219 -15.57 3.22 -20.95
C ASP A 219 -15.14 3.80 -22.31
N ASP A 220 -15.82 4.84 -22.80
CA ASP A 220 -15.54 5.45 -24.11
C ASP A 220 -14.48 6.56 -24.01
N LEU A 221 -14.25 7.09 -22.80
CA LEU A 221 -13.35 8.23 -22.58
C LEU A 221 -11.86 7.93 -22.91
N PRO A 222 -11.32 6.71 -22.71
CA PRO A 222 -9.97 6.39 -23.15
C PRO A 222 -9.73 6.62 -24.65
N ALA A 223 -10.77 6.53 -25.50
CA ALA A 223 -10.64 6.76 -26.94
C ALA A 223 -10.32 8.21 -27.32
N ALA A 224 -10.45 9.16 -26.39
CA ALA A 224 -10.05 10.55 -26.58
C ALA A 224 -8.53 10.78 -26.49
N PHE A 225 -7.76 9.76 -26.08
CA PHE A 225 -6.32 9.83 -25.85
C PHE A 225 -5.54 8.93 -26.82
N ALA A 226 -4.24 9.23 -27.00
CA ALA A 226 -3.34 8.35 -27.70
C ALA A 226 -3.16 7.02 -26.94
N GLU A 227 -2.89 5.92 -27.66
CA GLU A 227 -2.51 4.65 -27.03
C GLU A 227 -1.25 4.87 -26.19
N PRO A 228 -1.25 4.51 -24.88
CA PRO A 228 -0.10 4.76 -24.03
C PRO A 228 1.06 3.83 -24.40
N GLU A 229 2.20 4.44 -24.68
CA GLU A 229 3.46 3.76 -25.03
C GLU A 229 4.53 4.06 -23.97
N ILE A 230 5.27 3.05 -23.50
CA ILE A 230 6.51 3.21 -22.73
C ILE A 230 7.69 3.26 -23.70
N LEU A 231 8.56 4.26 -23.56
CA LEU A 231 9.70 4.49 -24.42
C LEU A 231 10.95 3.86 -23.78
N HIS A 232 11.58 2.97 -24.52
CA HIS A 232 12.82 2.33 -24.14
C HIS A 232 13.99 2.94 -24.91
N PRO A 233 15.03 3.45 -24.23
CA PRO A 233 16.22 3.94 -24.91
C PRO A 233 16.93 2.80 -25.65
N PRO A 234 17.74 3.12 -26.69
CA PRO A 234 18.54 2.12 -27.38
C PRO A 234 19.50 1.43 -26.40
N ARG A 235 19.60 0.11 -26.50
CA ARG A 235 20.41 -0.71 -25.60
C ARG A 235 21.20 -1.76 -26.37
N ALA A 236 22.50 -1.83 -26.13
CA ALA A 236 23.39 -2.79 -26.79
C ALA A 236 23.01 -4.26 -26.49
N ASP A 237 22.48 -4.52 -25.29
CA ASP A 237 21.98 -5.82 -24.85
C ASP A 237 20.57 -6.16 -25.37
N ARG A 238 19.88 -5.21 -26.01
CA ARG A 238 18.54 -5.38 -26.59
C ARG A 238 18.45 -4.80 -28.01
N PRO A 239 19.07 -5.46 -29.01
CA PRO A 239 19.13 -4.94 -30.37
C PRO A 239 17.75 -4.81 -31.05
N ASN A 240 16.73 -5.51 -30.55
CA ASN A 240 15.35 -5.43 -31.03
C ASN A 240 14.68 -4.07 -30.75
N LEU A 241 15.25 -3.23 -29.87
CA LEU A 241 14.77 -1.85 -29.66
C LEU A 241 15.18 -0.91 -30.80
N GLY A 242 16.11 -1.31 -31.68
CA GLY A 242 16.59 -0.46 -32.76
C GLY A 242 17.52 0.67 -32.30
N PRO A 243 18.06 1.45 -33.25
CA PRO A 243 19.14 2.42 -33.00
C PRO A 243 18.70 3.66 -32.22
N HIS A 244 17.40 3.96 -32.18
CA HIS A 244 16.83 5.13 -31.50
C HIS A 244 15.91 4.74 -30.33
N GLY A 245 15.87 3.45 -29.97
CA GLY A 245 14.92 2.94 -28.99
C GLY A 245 13.59 2.54 -29.60
N ALA A 246 12.68 2.04 -28.75
CA ALA A 246 11.37 1.55 -29.15
C ALA A 246 10.29 2.03 -28.19
N ALA A 247 9.08 2.17 -28.72
CA ALA A 247 7.86 2.32 -27.94
C ALA A 247 7.24 0.95 -27.68
N GLU A 248 6.80 0.70 -26.45
CA GLU A 248 6.10 -0.50 -26.02
C GLU A 248 4.68 -0.12 -25.60
N THR A 249 3.68 -0.63 -26.31
CA THR A 249 2.26 -0.48 -25.90
C THR A 249 1.97 -1.28 -24.64
N ALA A 250 0.89 -0.96 -23.92
CA ALA A 250 0.43 -1.76 -22.76
C ALA A 250 0.17 -3.26 -23.08
N ALA A 251 -0.03 -3.61 -24.35
CA ALA A 251 -0.15 -4.99 -24.82
C ALA A 251 1.22 -5.68 -25.06
N GLY A 252 2.33 -5.05 -24.71
CA GLY A 252 3.70 -5.53 -24.91
C GLY A 252 4.17 -5.49 -26.37
N ARG A 253 3.45 -4.79 -27.25
CA ARG A 253 3.87 -4.65 -28.66
C ARG A 253 4.93 -3.58 -28.77
N LEU A 254 6.08 -3.96 -29.32
CA LEU A 254 7.19 -3.06 -29.58
C LEU A 254 7.12 -2.47 -30.99
N ARG A 255 7.36 -1.16 -31.09
CA ARG A 255 7.51 -0.41 -32.33
C ARG A 255 8.81 0.40 -32.28
N PRO A 256 9.73 0.25 -33.25
CA PRO A 256 10.92 1.07 -33.30
C PRO A 256 10.59 2.57 -33.41
N LEU A 257 11.31 3.40 -32.67
CA LEU A 257 11.20 4.85 -32.76
C LEU A 257 12.04 5.37 -33.93
N THR A 258 11.54 6.44 -34.55
CA THR A 258 12.34 7.28 -35.42
C THR A 258 13.29 8.17 -34.61
N GLU A 259 14.35 8.65 -35.24
CA GLU A 259 15.27 9.63 -34.61
C GLU A 259 14.53 10.89 -34.15
N ARG A 260 13.48 11.29 -34.87
CA ARG A 260 12.66 12.46 -34.51
C ARG A 260 11.85 12.20 -33.24
N GLU A 261 11.13 11.09 -33.18
CA GLU A 261 10.33 10.73 -31.98
C GLU A 261 11.22 10.61 -30.73
N ALA A 262 12.37 9.92 -30.84
CA ALA A 262 13.29 9.76 -29.71
C ALA A 262 13.84 11.11 -29.22
N ARG A 263 14.08 12.06 -30.12
CA ARG A 263 14.54 13.41 -29.79
C ARG A 263 13.43 14.25 -29.16
N GLU A 264 12.23 14.22 -29.73
CA GLU A 264 11.05 14.94 -29.21
C GLU A 264 10.67 14.45 -27.81
N ALA A 265 10.85 13.15 -27.54
CA ALA A 265 10.65 12.57 -26.23
C ALA A 265 11.79 12.87 -25.24
N GLY A 266 12.92 13.44 -25.69
CA GLY A 266 14.10 13.63 -24.84
C GLY A 266 14.76 12.32 -24.40
N LEU A 267 14.58 11.21 -25.14
CA LEU A 267 14.98 9.86 -24.72
C LEU A 267 16.50 9.70 -24.50
N SER A 268 17.29 10.58 -25.10
CA SER A 268 18.76 10.64 -24.94
C SER A 268 19.23 11.61 -23.85
N GLU A 269 18.30 12.32 -23.21
CA GLU A 269 18.62 13.30 -22.17
C GLU A 269 18.85 12.62 -20.81
N PRO A 270 19.84 13.06 -20.01
CA PRO A 270 20.12 12.46 -18.71
C PRO A 270 18.97 12.50 -17.70
N GLY A 271 17.95 13.34 -17.94
CA GLY A 271 16.78 13.53 -17.08
C GLY A 271 15.49 12.90 -17.62
N PHE A 272 15.53 12.12 -18.70
CA PHE A 272 14.34 11.47 -19.25
C PHE A 272 13.62 10.64 -18.17
N THR A 273 12.35 10.98 -17.94
CA THR A 273 11.45 10.28 -17.02
C THR A 273 10.11 10.13 -17.70
N GLN A 274 9.54 8.94 -17.60
CA GLN A 274 8.22 8.64 -18.17
C GLN A 274 7.28 7.99 -17.14
N THR A 275 7.87 7.27 -16.18
CA THR A 275 7.18 6.69 -15.04
C THR A 275 7.48 7.52 -13.80
N TYR A 276 6.44 7.92 -13.09
CA TYR A 276 6.52 8.75 -11.90
C TYR A 276 6.08 7.95 -10.68
N LEU A 277 6.67 8.25 -9.52
CA LEU A 277 5.93 8.03 -8.27
C LEU A 277 4.76 9.01 -8.26
N TRP A 278 3.65 8.66 -7.61
CA TRP A 278 2.48 9.53 -7.61
C TRP A 278 2.80 10.94 -7.06
N GLU A 279 3.70 11.07 -6.07
CA GLU A 279 4.16 12.37 -5.55
C GLU A 279 4.92 13.19 -6.60
N ASP A 280 5.72 12.51 -7.44
CA ASP A 280 6.47 13.15 -8.51
C ASP A 280 5.54 13.65 -9.61
N LEU A 281 4.48 12.90 -9.92
CA LEU A 281 3.49 13.32 -10.90
C LEU A 281 2.76 14.60 -10.44
N GLU A 282 2.31 14.66 -9.19
CA GLU A 282 1.68 15.88 -8.63
C GLU A 282 2.60 17.10 -8.80
N ARG A 283 3.87 16.97 -8.40
CA ARG A 283 4.85 18.06 -8.55
C ARG A 283 5.11 18.44 -10.00
N HIS A 284 5.16 17.46 -10.89
CA HIS A 284 5.38 17.68 -12.31
C HIS A 284 4.23 18.49 -12.94
N LEU A 285 2.98 18.15 -12.60
CA LEU A 285 1.79 18.83 -13.10
C LEU A 285 1.70 20.27 -12.59
N ASP A 286 1.99 20.51 -11.31
CA ASP A 286 2.01 21.85 -10.72
C ASP A 286 3.11 22.74 -11.35
N ALA A 287 4.27 22.17 -11.67
CA ALA A 287 5.37 22.91 -12.32
C ALA A 287 5.05 23.28 -13.78
N GLY A 288 4.17 22.52 -14.44
CA GLY A 288 3.75 22.74 -15.83
C GLY A 288 2.63 23.77 -16.00
N THR A 289 1.96 24.20 -14.92
CA THR A 289 0.86 25.19 -14.96
C THR A 289 1.31 26.67 -15.03
N GLY A 290 2.47 26.95 -15.65
CA GLY A 290 3.04 28.29 -15.82
C GLY A 290 2.84 28.89 -17.20
#